data_AF-A0A419W9S2-F1
#
_entry.id   AF-A0A419W9S2-F1
#
_cell.length_a   1.000
_cell.length_b   1.000
_cell.length_c   1.000
_cell.angle_alpha   90.00
_cell.angle_beta   90.00
_cell.angle_gamma   90.00
#
_symmetry.space_group_name_H-M   'P 1'
#
loop_
_entity.id
_entity.type
_entity.pdbx_description
1 polymer ?
#
loop_
_entity_poly.entity_id
_entity_poly.type
_entity_poly.pdbx_seq_one_letter_code
_entity_poly.pdbx_strand_id
1 'polypeptide(L)'
;MSRSTTPWAFGLVFISVFAYLAWNNFELPTIFWEETKVTTGKVVDLSLGYSTQGDGYIQSVKYAYSVNGITYYGFKKVGKRFGIQQIGNRVKIQYSGLNPEKRKVEGFYRDFKNSDPDKFHSNEKIGYSEISLVNGIFRFKKFGREGKTVEEFTGEYRVTNDSLIVNSFENNHPIYFFYINFNSGKQLIDSASGMTYQN
;
A
#
# COMPACT_ATOMS: atom_id res chain seq x y z
N MET A 1 46.09 -12.98 -26.60
CA MET A 1 45.40 -11.72 -26.94
C MET A 1 45.25 -10.90 -25.67
N SER A 2 46.16 -9.95 -25.42
CA SER A 2 46.07 -9.02 -24.27
C SER A 2 45.34 -7.75 -24.71
N ARG A 3 44.25 -7.40 -24.01
CA ARG A 3 43.58 -6.10 -24.17
C ARG A 3 44.49 -5.01 -23.61
N SER A 4 45.01 -4.14 -24.46
CA SER A 4 45.62 -2.89 -24.02
C SER A 4 44.53 -1.96 -23.50
N THR A 5 44.44 -1.81 -22.19
CA THR A 5 43.72 -0.69 -21.57
C THR A 5 44.49 0.59 -21.91
N THR A 6 43.95 1.43 -22.79
CA THR A 6 44.54 2.68 -23.27
C THR A 6 44.46 3.77 -22.19
N PRO A 7 45.56 4.07 -21.47
CA PRO A 7 45.52 4.98 -20.32
C PRO A 7 45.15 6.42 -20.70
N TRP A 8 45.47 6.81 -21.94
CA TRP A 8 45.13 8.12 -22.50
C TRP A 8 43.62 8.34 -22.64
N ALA A 9 42.85 7.28 -22.89
CA ALA A 9 41.39 7.37 -22.99
C ALA A 9 40.77 7.72 -21.63
N PHE A 10 41.30 7.16 -20.54
CA PHE A 10 40.90 7.54 -19.18
C PHE A 10 41.24 9.00 -18.87
N GLY A 11 42.41 9.48 -19.32
CA GLY A 11 42.81 10.89 -19.17
C GLY A 11 41.83 11.85 -19.86
N LEU A 12 41.42 11.55 -21.10
CA LEU A 12 40.45 12.37 -21.83
C LEU A 12 39.06 12.37 -21.19
N VAL A 13 38.59 11.21 -20.70
CA VAL A 13 37.31 11.11 -19.96
C VAL A 13 37.38 11.91 -18.67
N PHE A 14 38.49 11.84 -17.94
CA PHE A 14 38.65 12.57 -16.69
C PHE A 14 38.63 14.10 -16.92
N ILE A 15 39.38 14.58 -17.91
CA ILE A 15 39.44 16.01 -18.27
C ILE A 15 38.06 16.54 -18.70
N SER A 16 37.32 15.77 -19.50
CA SER A 16 35.98 16.17 -19.97
C SER A 16 34.95 16.22 -18.84
N VAL A 17 34.97 15.27 -17.90
CA VAL A 17 34.14 15.32 -16.69
C VAL A 17 34.51 16.52 -15.81
N PHE A 18 35.81 16.78 -15.63
CA PHE A 18 36.29 17.89 -14.80
C PHE A 18 35.94 19.26 -15.39
N ALA A 19 36.09 19.43 -16.70
CA ALA A 19 35.71 20.64 -17.42
C ALA A 19 34.20 20.89 -17.34
N TYR A 20 33.38 19.84 -17.45
CA TYR A 20 31.93 19.94 -17.28
C TYR A 20 31.53 20.36 -15.86
N LEU A 21 32.17 19.80 -14.83
CA LEU A 21 31.93 20.20 -13.43
C LEU A 21 32.36 21.64 -13.18
N ALA A 22 33.54 22.04 -13.67
CA ALA A 22 34.03 23.41 -13.52
C ALA A 22 33.09 24.44 -14.20
N TRP A 23 32.50 24.09 -15.35
CA TRP A 23 31.51 24.92 -16.03
C TRP A 23 30.20 25.09 -15.24
N ASN A 24 29.87 24.13 -14.37
CA ASN A 24 28.71 24.17 -13.48
C ASN A 24 29.08 24.56 -12.04
N ASN A 25 30.13 25.36 -11.83
CA ASN A 25 30.59 25.79 -10.49
C ASN A 25 30.90 24.63 -9.51
N PHE A 26 31.31 23.48 -10.04
CA PHE A 26 31.49 22.23 -9.28
C PHE A 26 30.21 21.75 -8.56
N GLU A 27 29.04 22.25 -8.94
CA GLU A 27 27.79 21.69 -8.50
C GLU A 27 27.62 20.30 -9.14
N LEU A 28 27.46 19.29 -8.30
CA LEU A 28 27.16 17.95 -8.78
C LEU A 28 25.80 18.00 -9.50
N PRO A 29 25.68 17.42 -10.72
CA PRO A 29 24.41 17.40 -11.43
C PRO A 29 23.34 16.73 -10.55
N THR A 30 22.37 17.53 -10.10
CA THR A 30 21.28 17.13 -9.19
C THR A 30 20.38 16.05 -9.80
N ILE A 31 20.46 15.87 -11.12
CA ILE A 31 19.74 14.84 -11.89
C ILE A 31 20.01 13.41 -11.37
N PHE A 32 21.18 13.16 -10.76
CA PHE A 32 21.51 11.84 -10.21
C PHE A 32 21.07 11.63 -8.76
N TRP A 33 20.69 12.69 -8.05
CA TRP A 33 20.31 12.63 -6.63
C TRP A 33 18.80 12.86 -6.52
N GLU A 34 18.05 11.81 -6.84
CA GLU A 34 16.59 11.80 -6.74
C GLU A 34 16.17 12.10 -5.30
N GLU A 35 15.41 13.19 -5.07
CA GLU A 35 14.98 13.58 -3.74
C GLU A 35 14.10 12.48 -3.15
N THR A 36 14.60 11.80 -2.11
CA THR A 36 13.82 10.76 -1.41
C THR A 36 13.04 11.37 -0.27
N LYS A 37 11.76 11.03 -0.19
CA LYS A 37 10.82 11.47 0.85
C LYS A 37 10.38 10.29 1.68
N VAL A 38 9.86 10.56 2.87
CA VAL A 38 9.36 9.54 3.78
C VAL A 38 7.87 9.78 4.03
N THR A 39 7.09 8.71 3.96
CA THR A 39 5.67 8.70 4.30
C THR A 39 5.32 7.47 5.12
N THR A 40 4.10 7.44 5.63
CA THR A 40 3.54 6.31 6.34
C THR A 40 2.38 5.73 5.55
N GLY A 41 2.45 4.42 5.29
CA GLY A 41 1.35 3.64 4.75
C GLY A 41 0.72 2.74 5.80
N LYS A 42 -0.21 1.88 5.37
CA LYS A 42 -0.81 0.83 6.19
C LYS A 42 -0.74 -0.52 5.47
N VAL A 43 -0.63 -1.59 6.25
CA VAL A 43 -0.80 -2.95 5.76
C VAL A 43 -2.28 -3.18 5.43
N VAL A 44 -2.57 -3.65 4.22
CA VAL A 44 -3.94 -3.84 3.71
C VAL A 44 -4.28 -5.29 3.40
N ASP A 45 -3.26 -6.11 3.18
CA ASP A 45 -3.44 -7.54 2.94
C ASP A 45 -2.19 -8.31 3.36
N LEU A 46 -2.40 -9.57 3.70
CA LEU A 46 -1.37 -10.49 4.17
C LEU A 46 -1.58 -11.84 3.51
N SER A 47 -0.52 -12.40 2.95
CA SER A 47 -0.50 -13.81 2.56
C SER A 47 0.64 -14.54 3.24
N LEU A 48 0.32 -15.67 3.87
CA LEU A 48 1.31 -16.54 4.48
C LEU A 48 1.83 -17.52 3.41
N GLY A 49 3.14 -17.62 3.34
CA GLY A 49 3.84 -18.62 2.52
C GLY A 49 4.82 -19.41 3.37
N TYR A 50 5.15 -20.60 2.89
CA TYR A 50 6.20 -21.42 3.47
C TYR A 50 7.55 -21.07 2.84
N SER A 51 8.60 -20.95 3.66
CA SER A 51 9.97 -20.85 3.15
C SER A 51 10.38 -22.16 2.49
N THR A 52 10.99 -22.10 1.30
CA THR A 52 11.47 -23.28 0.57
C THR A 52 12.62 -24.01 1.28
N GLN A 53 13.22 -23.42 2.30
CA GLN A 53 14.35 -23.98 3.06
C GLN A 53 13.98 -24.42 4.50
N GLY A 54 12.70 -24.56 4.84
CA GLY A 54 12.28 -25.09 6.16
C GLY A 54 12.47 -24.14 7.36
N ASP A 55 13.11 -22.99 7.18
CA ASP A 55 13.56 -22.12 8.29
C ASP A 55 12.54 -21.09 8.81
N GLY A 56 11.24 -21.32 8.61
CA GLY A 56 10.15 -20.57 9.24
C GLY A 56 9.14 -19.94 8.28
N TYR A 57 8.26 -19.10 8.83
CA TYR A 57 7.20 -18.43 8.08
C TYR A 57 7.76 -17.26 7.25
N ILE A 58 7.29 -17.14 6.01
CA ILE A 58 7.45 -15.93 5.19
C ILE A 58 6.06 -15.34 5.00
N GLN A 59 5.90 -14.07 5.30
CA GLN A 59 4.65 -13.36 5.08
C GLN A 59 4.86 -12.36 3.94
N SER A 60 4.00 -12.39 2.93
CA SER A 60 3.91 -11.32 1.94
C SER A 60 2.94 -10.27 2.47
N VAL A 61 3.42 -9.05 2.61
CA VAL A 61 2.65 -7.93 3.13
C VAL A 61 2.32 -7.00 1.97
N LYS A 62 1.03 -6.84 1.66
CA LYS A 62 0.55 -5.78 0.78
C LYS A 62 0.30 -4.54 1.64
N TYR A 63 0.81 -3.40 1.20
CA TYR A 63 0.59 -2.13 1.88
C TYR A 63 0.09 -1.08 0.88
N ALA A 64 -0.66 -0.11 1.39
CA ALA A 64 -1.09 1.07 0.66
C ALA A 64 -0.55 2.33 1.33
N TYR A 65 -0.21 3.34 0.54
CA TYR A 65 0.22 4.66 1.03
C TYR A 65 -0.20 5.73 0.03
N SER A 66 -0.43 6.95 0.51
CA SER A 66 -0.85 8.06 -0.33
C SER A 66 0.26 9.10 -0.44
N VAL A 67 0.44 9.64 -1.65
CA VAL A 67 1.30 10.78 -1.94
C VAL A 67 0.47 11.74 -2.79
N ASN A 68 0.31 12.98 -2.33
CA ASN A 68 -0.46 14.02 -3.01
C ASN A 68 -1.89 13.58 -3.41
N GLY A 69 -2.56 12.79 -2.55
CA GLY A 69 -3.92 12.29 -2.80
C GLY A 69 -3.99 11.06 -3.71
N ILE A 70 -2.88 10.62 -4.29
CA ILE A 70 -2.82 9.41 -5.12
C ILE A 70 -2.40 8.24 -4.24
N THR A 71 -3.18 7.16 -4.26
CA THR A 71 -2.86 5.94 -3.52
C THR A 71 -2.00 5.00 -4.36
N TYR A 72 -0.93 4.50 -3.75
CA TYR A 72 0.00 3.56 -4.32
C TYR A 72 0.02 2.29 -3.48
N TYR A 73 0.20 1.15 -4.14
CA TYR A 73 0.31 -0.14 -3.48
C TYR A 73 1.70 -0.72 -3.61
N GLY A 74 2.11 -1.51 -2.62
CA GLY A 74 3.28 -2.34 -2.74
C GLY A 74 3.25 -3.61 -1.95
N PHE A 75 4.26 -4.44 -2.23
CA PHE A 75 4.42 -5.74 -1.62
C PHE A 75 5.80 -5.81 -0.98
N LYS A 76 5.85 -6.41 0.21
CA LYS A 76 7.10 -6.72 0.88
C LYS A 76 7.01 -8.10 1.50
N LYS A 77 7.91 -8.99 1.11
CA LYS A 77 8.13 -10.24 1.86
C LYS A 77 8.84 -9.88 3.16
N VAL A 78 8.22 -10.25 4.27
CA VAL A 78 8.75 -10.11 5.62
C VAL A 78 9.02 -11.49 6.20
N GLY A 79 10.17 -11.63 6.85
CA GLY A 79 10.53 -12.82 7.61
C GLY A 79 10.87 -12.43 9.05
N LYS A 80 11.72 -13.23 9.70
CA LYS A 80 12.09 -13.08 11.12
C LYS A 80 12.49 -11.65 11.53
N ARG A 81 13.22 -10.91 10.68
CA ARG A 81 13.71 -9.54 10.97
C ARG A 81 12.59 -8.56 11.35
N PHE A 82 11.47 -8.60 10.65
CA PHE A 82 10.36 -7.67 10.90
C PHE A 82 9.30 -8.29 11.82
N GLY A 83 9.27 -9.63 11.89
CA GLY A 83 8.24 -10.39 12.61
C GLY A 83 6.91 -10.41 11.87
N ILE A 84 5.92 -11.08 12.46
CA ILE A 84 4.56 -11.16 11.93
C ILE A 84 3.94 -9.76 11.90
N GLN A 85 3.40 -9.39 10.74
CA GLN A 85 2.63 -8.17 10.54
C GLN A 85 1.14 -8.48 10.59
N GLN A 86 0.37 -7.45 10.98
CA GLN A 86 -1.09 -7.48 11.05
C GLN A 86 -1.66 -6.45 10.08
N ILE A 87 -2.86 -6.70 9.55
CA ILE A 87 -3.60 -5.70 8.76
C ILE A 87 -3.81 -4.47 9.64
N GLY A 88 -3.69 -3.28 9.07
CA GLY A 88 -3.79 -2.00 9.77
C GLY A 88 -2.48 -1.48 10.38
N ASN A 89 -1.46 -2.34 10.57
CA ASN A 89 -0.14 -1.87 11.03
C ASN A 89 0.39 -0.77 10.11
N ARG A 90 0.97 0.29 10.70
CA ARG A 90 1.64 1.32 9.91
C ARG A 90 2.95 0.81 9.30
N VAL A 91 3.28 1.32 8.13
CA VAL A 91 4.50 0.99 7.38
C VAL A 91 5.26 2.27 7.07
N LYS A 92 6.53 2.35 7.47
CA LYS A 92 7.41 3.48 7.11
C LYS A 92 7.99 3.25 5.72
N ILE A 93 7.70 4.16 4.80
CA ILE A 93 8.05 4.02 3.39
C ILE A 93 8.89 5.22 2.97
N GLN A 94 10.07 4.93 2.42
CA GLN A 94 10.86 5.91 1.68
C GLN A 94 10.52 5.78 0.19
N TYR A 95 10.28 6.89 -0.50
CA TYR A 95 9.90 6.92 -1.91
C TYR A 95 10.62 8.03 -2.66
N SER A 96 10.76 7.89 -3.98
CA SER A 96 11.25 8.97 -4.85
C SER A 96 10.17 10.04 -5.03
N GLY A 97 10.53 11.31 -4.86
CA GLY A 97 9.63 12.43 -5.13
C GLY A 97 9.15 12.52 -6.58
N LEU A 98 9.97 12.09 -7.55
CA LEU A 98 9.63 12.12 -8.98
C LEU A 98 8.84 10.89 -9.43
N ASN A 99 9.09 9.74 -8.79
CA ASN A 99 8.40 8.49 -9.08
C ASN A 99 8.07 7.77 -7.76
N PRO A 100 6.90 8.05 -7.15
CA PRO A 100 6.52 7.43 -5.88
C PRO A 100 6.47 5.91 -5.92
N GLU A 101 6.23 5.30 -7.08
CA GLU A 101 6.27 3.84 -7.21
C GLU A 101 7.65 3.26 -6.89
N LYS A 102 8.74 4.00 -7.15
CA LYS A 102 10.07 3.64 -6.65
C LYS A 102 10.14 3.90 -5.15
N ARG A 103 9.94 2.82 -4.39
CA ARG A 103 9.82 2.87 -2.94
C ARG A 103 10.61 1.78 -2.24
N LYS A 104 10.93 2.03 -0.98
CA LYS A 104 11.59 1.11 -0.07
C LYS A 104 10.87 1.13 1.28
N VAL A 105 10.55 -0.05 1.79
CA VAL A 105 10.03 -0.20 3.15
C VAL A 105 11.20 -0.13 4.12
N GLU A 106 11.20 0.89 4.97
CA GLU A 106 12.22 1.10 6.02
C GLU A 106 11.87 0.32 7.30
N GLY A 107 10.58 0.19 7.61
CA GLY A 107 10.14 -0.54 8.79
C GLY A 107 8.64 -0.65 8.93
N PHE A 108 8.23 -1.44 9.92
CA PHE A 108 6.84 -1.65 10.29
C PHE A 108 6.64 -1.26 11.75
N TYR A 109 5.51 -0.63 12.04
CA TYR A 109 5.07 -0.37 13.39
C TYR A 109 4.18 -1.53 13.86
N ARG A 110 4.39 -2.02 15.08
CA ARG A 110 3.59 -3.11 15.67
C ARG A 110 2.42 -2.53 16.43
N ASP A 111 1.55 -1.81 15.71
CA ASP A 111 0.39 -1.14 16.28
C ASP A 111 -0.64 -2.16 16.80
N PHE A 112 -0.73 -3.33 16.14
CA PHE A 112 -1.68 -4.40 16.48
C PHE A 112 -0.97 -5.74 16.71
N LYS A 113 -1.53 -6.58 17.59
CA LYS A 113 -0.93 -7.87 17.98
C LYS A 113 -1.69 -9.09 17.48
N ASN A 114 -3.02 -9.02 17.34
CA ASN A 114 -3.85 -10.02 16.67
C ASN A 114 -5.26 -9.45 16.57
N SER A 115 -5.89 -9.51 15.40
CA SER A 115 -7.26 -9.01 15.22
C SER A 115 -7.96 -9.85 14.19
N ASP A 116 -8.99 -10.57 14.62
CA ASP A 116 -9.89 -11.24 13.69
C ASP A 116 -10.78 -10.20 13.01
N PRO A 117 -11.03 -10.33 11.71
CA PRO A 117 -11.91 -9.39 11.01
C PRO A 117 -13.36 -9.54 11.46
N ASP A 118 -14.01 -8.42 11.74
CA ASP A 118 -15.46 -8.36 11.85
C ASP A 118 -16.09 -8.36 10.47
N LYS A 119 -16.88 -9.40 10.17
CA LYS A 119 -17.54 -9.57 8.88
C LYS A 119 -19.01 -9.30 8.97
N PHE A 120 -19.51 -8.48 8.05
CA PHE A 120 -20.92 -8.16 7.90
C PHE A 120 -21.39 -8.56 6.51
N HIS A 121 -22.63 -9.03 6.42
CA HIS A 121 -23.19 -9.53 5.17
C HIS A 121 -24.53 -8.88 4.85
N SER A 122 -24.83 -8.72 3.56
CA SER A 122 -26.17 -8.38 3.07
C SER A 122 -26.57 -9.31 1.92
N ASN A 123 -27.84 -9.68 1.87
CA ASN A 123 -28.41 -10.43 0.76
C ASN A 123 -28.87 -9.46 -0.32
N GLU A 124 -28.44 -9.71 -1.56
CA GLU A 124 -28.76 -8.89 -2.72
C GLU A 124 -29.70 -9.66 -3.66
N LYS A 125 -30.43 -8.97 -4.53
CA LYS A 125 -31.37 -9.63 -5.47
C LYS A 125 -30.71 -10.70 -6.35
N ILE A 126 -29.42 -10.56 -6.64
CA ILE A 126 -28.65 -11.45 -7.53
C ILE A 126 -27.40 -12.06 -6.87
N GLY A 127 -27.30 -12.03 -5.54
CA GLY A 127 -26.14 -12.56 -4.82
C GLY A 127 -26.07 -12.05 -3.39
N TYR A 128 -24.87 -11.71 -2.92
CA TYR A 128 -24.66 -11.15 -1.58
C TYR A 128 -23.43 -10.24 -1.55
N SER A 129 -23.35 -9.38 -0.55
CA SER A 129 -22.19 -8.54 -0.27
C SER A 129 -21.61 -8.89 1.11
N GLU A 130 -20.29 -8.74 1.24
CA GLU A 130 -19.54 -8.90 2.48
C GLU A 130 -18.66 -7.66 2.68
N ILE A 131 -18.69 -7.10 3.89
CA ILE A 131 -17.68 -6.14 4.34
C ILE A 131 -16.95 -6.72 5.56
N SER A 132 -15.63 -6.75 5.48
CA SER A 132 -14.73 -7.24 6.51
C SER A 132 -13.95 -6.07 7.10
N LEU A 133 -14.00 -5.87 8.41
CA LEU A 133 -13.37 -4.77 9.13
C LEU A 133 -12.26 -5.29 10.03
N VAL A 134 -11.05 -4.74 9.91
CA VAL A 134 -9.92 -5.11 10.76
C VAL A 134 -8.97 -3.93 10.94
N ASN A 135 -8.74 -3.49 12.19
CA ASN A 135 -7.74 -2.48 12.54
C ASN A 135 -7.80 -1.19 11.68
N GLY A 136 -9.01 -0.67 11.44
CA GLY A 136 -9.23 0.53 10.63
C GLY A 136 -9.11 0.33 9.12
N ILE A 137 -8.92 -0.90 8.64
CA ILE A 137 -8.95 -1.29 7.23
C ILE A 137 -10.22 -2.10 6.95
N PHE A 138 -10.94 -1.76 5.88
CA PHE A 138 -12.07 -2.56 5.42
C PHE A 138 -11.74 -3.25 4.10
N ARG A 139 -12.36 -4.40 3.85
CA ARG A 139 -12.43 -5.05 2.54
C ARG A 139 -13.88 -5.29 2.19
N PHE A 140 -14.32 -4.77 1.05
CA PHE A 140 -15.65 -5.01 0.52
C PHE A 140 -15.58 -6.01 -0.63
N LYS A 141 -16.54 -6.95 -0.68
CA LYS A 141 -16.72 -7.90 -1.78
C LYS A 141 -18.20 -8.00 -2.12
N LYS A 142 -18.50 -7.92 -3.41
CA LYS A 142 -19.84 -8.21 -3.95
C LYS A 142 -19.77 -9.46 -4.79
N PHE A 143 -20.66 -10.39 -4.52
CA PHE A 143 -20.80 -11.65 -5.24
C PHE A 143 -22.08 -11.62 -6.06
N GLY A 144 -21.97 -12.00 -7.33
CA GLY A 144 -23.10 -12.15 -8.25
C GLY A 144 -23.69 -13.56 -8.19
N ARG A 145 -24.43 -13.92 -9.24
CA ARG A 145 -24.94 -15.30 -9.43
C ARG A 145 -23.77 -16.28 -9.44
N GLU A 146 -23.97 -17.45 -8.86
CA GLU A 146 -22.95 -18.52 -8.73
C GLU A 146 -21.75 -18.17 -7.83
N GLY A 147 -21.80 -17.07 -7.07
CA GLY A 147 -20.74 -16.70 -6.12
C GLY A 147 -19.50 -16.09 -6.78
N LYS A 148 -19.57 -15.66 -8.04
CA LYS A 148 -18.47 -14.93 -8.71
C LYS A 148 -18.33 -13.53 -8.11
N THR A 149 -17.11 -13.12 -7.78
CA THR A 149 -16.82 -11.74 -7.35
C THR A 149 -17.07 -10.78 -8.51
N VAL A 150 -17.99 -9.85 -8.32
CA VAL A 150 -18.34 -8.79 -9.28
C VAL A 150 -17.63 -7.48 -8.93
N GLU A 151 -17.37 -7.26 -7.63
CA GLU A 151 -16.74 -6.05 -7.14
C GLU A 151 -15.89 -6.39 -5.90
N GLU A 152 -14.68 -5.82 -5.83
CA GLU A 152 -13.81 -5.92 -4.66
C GLU A 152 -12.98 -4.65 -4.55
N PHE A 153 -12.98 -4.05 -3.36
CA PHE A 153 -12.16 -2.89 -3.05
C PHE A 153 -11.78 -2.85 -1.56
N THR A 154 -10.73 -2.11 -1.22
CA THR A 154 -10.16 -2.07 0.13
C THR A 154 -9.85 -0.63 0.50
N GLY A 155 -9.99 -0.29 1.77
CA GLY A 155 -9.76 1.09 2.19
C GLY A 155 -9.67 1.25 3.69
N GLU A 156 -9.80 2.49 4.13
CA GLU A 156 -9.89 2.82 5.55
C GLU A 156 -11.34 3.01 5.96
N TYR A 157 -11.66 2.65 7.19
CA TYR A 157 -12.96 2.96 7.77
C TYR A 157 -12.83 3.69 9.10
N ARG A 158 -13.88 4.43 9.45
CA ARG A 158 -14.13 4.94 10.79
C ARG A 158 -15.54 4.60 11.19
N VAL A 159 -15.69 4.12 12.42
CA VAL A 159 -16.99 3.88 13.04
C VAL A 159 -17.43 5.16 13.72
N THR A 160 -18.64 5.63 13.41
CA THR A 160 -19.29 6.75 14.09
C THR A 160 -20.70 6.31 14.45
N ASN A 161 -20.97 6.11 15.74
CA ASN A 161 -22.21 5.48 16.23
C ASN A 161 -22.39 4.10 15.56
N ASP A 162 -23.45 3.92 14.77
CA ASP A 162 -23.78 2.70 14.03
C ASP A 162 -23.51 2.82 12.52
N SER A 163 -22.73 3.82 12.12
CA SER A 163 -22.37 4.07 10.73
C SER A 163 -20.88 3.85 10.50
N LEU A 164 -20.56 3.22 9.37
CA LEU A 164 -19.22 3.17 8.81
C LEU A 164 -19.08 4.26 7.76
N ILE A 165 -18.10 5.12 7.96
CA ILE A 165 -17.59 6.01 6.92
C ILE A 165 -16.38 5.30 6.33
N VAL A 166 -16.43 4.97 5.05
CA VAL A 166 -15.33 4.29 4.39
C VAL A 166 -14.72 5.12 3.28
N ASN A 167 -13.40 5.05 3.17
CA ASN A 167 -12.62 5.70 2.12
C ASN A 167 -11.80 4.65 1.38
N SER A 168 -12.15 4.38 0.13
CA SER A 168 -11.47 3.38 -0.70
C SER A 168 -10.07 3.86 -1.11
N PHE A 169 -9.15 2.92 -1.22
CA PHE A 169 -7.81 3.18 -1.75
C PHE A 169 -7.78 3.19 -3.29
N GLU A 170 -8.84 2.71 -3.92
CA GLU A 170 -8.99 2.66 -5.35
C GLU A 170 -9.59 3.99 -5.88
N ASN A 171 -8.85 4.67 -6.76
CA ASN A 171 -9.18 6.04 -7.21
C ASN A 171 -10.56 6.22 -7.87
N ASN A 172 -11.22 5.12 -8.28
CA ASN A 172 -12.51 5.14 -8.98
C ASN A 172 -13.71 4.91 -8.04
N HIS A 173 -13.47 4.69 -6.76
CA HIS A 173 -14.52 4.39 -5.80
C HIS A 173 -14.80 5.62 -4.92
N PRO A 174 -16.04 6.14 -4.91
CA PRO A 174 -16.39 7.27 -4.05
C PRO A 174 -16.30 6.90 -2.57
N ILE A 175 -16.43 7.90 -1.70
CA ILE A 175 -16.69 7.68 -0.28
C ILE A 175 -18.05 6.99 -0.15
N TYR A 176 -18.08 5.85 0.54
CA TYR A 176 -19.32 5.14 0.85
C TYR A 176 -19.66 5.31 2.32
N PHE A 177 -20.96 5.42 2.58
CA PHE A 177 -21.54 5.33 3.91
C PHE A 177 -22.27 4.00 4.02
N PHE A 178 -21.84 3.15 4.94
CA PHE A 178 -22.53 1.90 5.24
C PHE A 178 -23.18 2.00 6.62
N TYR A 179 -24.43 1.57 6.71
CA TYR A 179 -25.09 1.35 7.99
C TYR A 179 -24.90 -0.11 8.40
N ILE A 180 -24.38 -0.32 9.62
CA ILE A 180 -24.13 -1.66 10.14
C ILE A 180 -24.82 -1.84 11.48
N ASN A 181 -25.34 -3.03 11.71
CA ASN A 181 -25.89 -3.39 13.01
C ASN A 181 -24.91 -4.31 13.74
N PHE A 182 -24.23 -3.77 14.75
CA PHE A 182 -23.33 -4.53 15.61
C PHE A 182 -24.09 -5.49 16.56
N ASN A 183 -25.37 -5.22 16.85
CA ASN A 183 -26.17 -5.94 17.84
C ASN A 183 -26.98 -7.10 17.24
N SER A 184 -27.26 -7.12 15.93
CA SER A 184 -28.05 -8.18 15.27
C SER A 184 -27.28 -8.87 14.14
N GLY A 185 -26.61 -9.98 14.44
CA GLY A 185 -26.15 -10.95 13.44
C GLY A 185 -25.15 -10.44 12.39
N LYS A 186 -24.47 -9.32 12.65
CA LYS A 186 -23.52 -8.67 11.73
C LYS A 186 -24.12 -8.45 10.32
N GLN A 187 -25.23 -7.72 10.25
CA GLN A 187 -25.88 -7.37 8.99
C GLN A 187 -25.39 -6.03 8.43
N LEU A 188 -25.22 -5.98 7.12
CA LEU A 188 -24.98 -4.78 6.34
C LEU A 188 -26.32 -4.29 5.77
N ILE A 189 -26.78 -3.12 6.19
CA ILE A 189 -28.16 -2.68 5.97
C ILE A 189 -28.31 -1.93 4.65
N ASP A 190 -27.44 -0.96 4.39
CA ASP A 190 -27.54 -0.10 3.20
C ASP A 190 -26.17 0.52 2.87
N SER A 191 -26.00 0.93 1.61
CA SER A 191 -24.84 1.69 1.14
C SER A 191 -25.29 2.92 0.37
N ALA A 192 -24.96 4.10 0.87
CA ALA A 192 -25.11 5.35 0.13
C ALA A 192 -23.75 5.78 -0.43
N SER A 193 -23.67 5.96 -1.76
CA SER A 193 -22.55 6.66 -2.41
C SER A 193 -22.83 8.16 -2.33
N GLY A 194 -22.07 8.90 -1.53
CA GLY A 194 -22.35 10.31 -1.22
C GLY A 194 -21.20 11.24 -1.58
N MET A 195 -21.45 12.06 -2.62
CA MET A 195 -20.84 13.32 -3.05
C MET A 195 -19.38 13.64 -2.65
N THR A 196 -18.59 13.97 -3.67
CA THR A 196 -17.32 14.69 -3.59
C THR A 196 -17.40 15.80 -2.54
N TYR A 197 -16.69 15.64 -1.42
CA TYR A 197 -16.39 16.75 -0.54
C TYR A 197 -15.48 17.70 -1.33
N GLN A 198 -16.03 18.83 -1.79
CA GLN A 198 -15.19 19.99 -2.09
C GLN A 198 -14.75 20.56 -0.75
N ASN A 199 -13.43 20.59 -0.53
CA ASN A 199 -12.82 21.33 0.58
C ASN A 199 -13.14 22.82 0.49
#